data_AF-A0A2D6QCW2-F1
#
_entry.id   AF-A0A2D6QCW2-F1
#
_cell.length_a   1.000
_cell.length_b   1.000
_cell.length_c   1.000
_cell.angle_alpha   90.00
_cell.angle_beta   90.00
_cell.angle_gamma   90.00
#
_symmetry.space_group_name_H-M   'P 1'
#
loop_
_entity.id
_entity.type
_entity.pdbx_description
1 polymer ?
#
loop_
_entity_poly.entity_id
_entity_poly.type
_entity_poly.pdbx_seq_one_letter_code
_entity_poly.pdbx_strand_id
1 'polypeptide(L)'
;MVLALSNEPASKVEPYVQQWDLPFPVASGSTAGGKLGAMVGARGIPHSYLLDPEGRLVWHGHPNSLTNKHLKSAMVGADRAGPNTVLSWRGEIDGAPPKALEAAASGDLAEAFKWIEKAAGSEGAVALEECLTAHVADLCKQIDVAVVRGEFGQSLPALESLAKELKRHPLGEAILERHREIENDETIQNEIEAAEALDKALELVANRGIKKAKKSLQSVVKRFPSTHAAKRARKLIGE
;
A
#
# COMPACT_ATOMS: atom_id res chain seq x y z
N MET A 1 2.86 0.04 6.85
CA MET A 1 2.66 1.41 7.39
C MET A 1 3.99 2.16 7.32
N VAL A 2 3.97 3.44 6.94
CA VAL A 2 5.13 4.33 7.04
C VAL A 2 4.87 5.35 8.15
N LEU A 3 5.88 5.64 8.97
CA LEU A 3 5.84 6.68 10.00
C LEU A 3 7.13 7.49 9.89
N ALA A 4 7.02 8.80 9.68
CA ALA A 4 8.18 9.68 9.72
C ALA A 4 8.36 10.26 11.12
N LEU A 5 9.62 10.46 11.52
CA LEU A 5 9.99 10.99 12.83
C LEU A 5 10.77 12.29 12.62
N SER A 6 10.33 13.37 13.26
CA SER A 6 11.05 14.65 13.30
C SER A 6 11.24 15.11 14.73
N ASN A 7 12.44 15.59 15.06
CA ASN A 7 12.72 16.26 16.33
C ASN A 7 12.29 17.74 16.32
N GLU A 8 11.79 18.24 15.19
CA GLU A 8 11.26 19.61 15.10
C GLU A 8 9.86 19.71 15.73
N PRO A 9 9.49 20.88 16.29
CA PRO A 9 8.18 21.08 16.90
C PRO A 9 7.04 21.01 15.88
N ALA A 10 5.83 20.73 16.35
CA ALA A 10 4.61 20.65 15.54
C ALA A 10 4.43 21.89 14.64
N SER A 11 4.71 23.09 15.17
CA SER A 11 4.67 24.36 14.41
C SER A 11 5.49 24.40 13.12
N LYS A 12 6.51 23.54 12.97
CA LYS A 12 7.28 23.39 11.73
C LYS A 12 6.86 22.17 10.92
N VAL A 13 6.53 21.08 11.61
CA VAL A 13 6.15 19.81 10.97
C VAL A 13 4.78 19.90 10.31
N GLU A 14 3.78 20.50 10.96
CA GLU A 14 2.42 20.60 10.43
C GLU A 14 2.35 21.37 9.10
N PRO A 15 2.95 22.57 8.95
CA PRO A 15 2.98 23.25 7.65
C PRO A 15 3.68 22.41 6.58
N TYR A 16 4.75 21.69 6.93
CA TYR A 16 5.45 20.82 5.99
C TYR A 16 4.56 19.65 5.54
N VAL A 17 3.90 18.96 6.48
CA VAL A 17 2.96 17.87 6.19
C VAL A 17 1.83 18.36 5.28
N GLN A 18 1.25 19.53 5.58
CA GLN A 18 0.17 20.13 4.79
C GLN A 18 0.62 20.58 3.39
N GLN A 19 1.83 21.17 3.30
CA GLN A 19 2.41 21.62 2.05
C GLN A 19 2.69 20.44 1.11
N TRP A 20 3.29 19.37 1.63
CA TRP A 20 3.66 18.20 0.85
C TRP A 20 2.56 17.15 0.75
N ASP A 21 1.45 17.33 1.47
CA ASP A 21 0.31 16.42 1.50
C ASP A 21 0.76 14.97 1.77
N LEU A 22 1.57 14.81 2.83
CA LEU A 22 2.22 13.52 3.10
C LEU A 22 1.16 12.46 3.42
N PRO A 23 1.17 11.28 2.74
CA PRO A 23 0.15 10.25 2.92
C PRO A 23 0.38 9.38 4.16
N PHE A 24 1.27 9.80 5.05
CA PHE A 24 1.65 9.05 6.25
C PHE A 24 1.80 9.98 7.45
N PRO A 25 1.57 9.46 8.67
CA PRO A 25 1.76 10.24 9.89
C PRO A 25 3.23 10.67 10.05
N VAL A 26 3.41 11.86 10.62
CA VAL A 26 4.73 12.40 11.00
C VAL A 26 4.70 12.76 12.47
N ALA A 27 5.52 12.10 13.28
CA ALA A 27 5.66 12.42 14.70
C ALA A 27 6.59 13.63 14.87
N SER A 28 6.06 14.75 15.37
CA SER A 28 6.82 15.96 15.71
C SER A 28 7.39 15.92 17.13
N GLY A 29 8.50 16.62 17.37
CA GLY A 29 9.17 16.69 18.68
C GLY A 29 9.71 15.35 19.16
N SER A 30 9.82 14.36 18.28
CA SER A 30 10.18 13.00 18.62
C SER A 30 11.70 12.86 18.74
N THR A 31 12.14 12.38 19.90
CA THR A 31 13.54 11.95 20.11
C THR A 31 13.73 10.46 19.79
N ALA A 32 12.67 9.76 19.36
CA ALA A 32 12.71 8.32 19.10
C ALA A 32 13.74 7.96 18.02
N GLY A 33 13.92 8.79 17.00
CA GLY A 33 14.96 8.57 15.97
C GLY A 33 16.38 8.52 16.55
N GLY A 34 16.68 9.38 17.53
CA GLY A 34 17.98 9.38 18.24
C GLY A 34 18.13 8.17 19.18
N LYS A 35 17.06 7.78 19.88
CA LYS A 35 17.07 6.58 20.75
C LYS A 35 17.24 5.29 19.95
N LEU A 36 16.46 5.12 18.88
CA LEU A 36 16.59 4.00 17.95
C LEU A 36 17.99 3.97 17.35
N GLY A 37 18.53 5.14 16.97
CA GLY A 37 19.87 5.21 16.41
C GLY A 37 20.95 4.78 17.38
N ALA A 38 20.83 5.16 18.66
CA ALA A 38 21.73 4.68 19.70
C ALA A 38 21.63 3.16 19.93
N MET A 39 20.42 2.59 19.87
CA MET A 39 20.20 1.15 20.06
C MET A 39 20.85 0.29 18.97
N VAL A 40 20.89 0.78 17.73
CA VAL A 40 21.36 0.01 16.57
C VAL A 40 22.72 0.50 16.04
N GLY A 41 23.34 1.45 16.74
CA GLY A 41 24.57 2.09 16.30
C GLY A 41 24.44 2.90 15.01
N ALA A 42 23.23 3.37 14.66
CA ALA A 42 23.02 4.23 13.50
C ALA A 42 23.74 5.56 13.67
N ARG A 43 24.52 5.94 12.65
CA ARG A 43 25.21 7.22 12.58
C ARG A 43 24.80 7.93 11.28
N GLY A 44 24.24 9.13 11.40
CA GLY A 44 23.87 9.98 10.25
C GLY A 44 22.38 10.06 9.95
N ILE A 45 22.00 11.15 9.29
CA ILE A 45 20.65 11.47 8.80
C ILE A 45 20.75 11.67 7.27
N PRO A 46 19.79 11.22 6.45
CA PRO A 46 18.56 10.50 6.83
C PRO A 46 18.81 9.02 7.20
N HIS A 47 17.98 8.48 8.09
CA HIS A 47 18.03 7.09 8.52
C HIS A 47 16.62 6.49 8.54
N SER A 48 16.50 5.24 8.12
CA SER A 48 15.25 4.48 8.08
C SER A 48 15.39 3.20 8.88
N TYR A 49 14.26 2.73 9.41
CA TYR A 49 14.12 1.47 10.14
C TYR A 49 12.97 0.69 9.49
N LEU A 50 13.14 -0.61 9.34
CA LEU A 50 12.13 -1.52 8.84
C LEU A 50 11.82 -2.53 9.94
N LEU A 51 10.56 -2.53 10.36
CA LEU A 51 10.03 -3.48 11.32
C LEU A 51 9.22 -4.55 10.58
N ASP A 52 9.27 -5.77 11.08
CA ASP A 52 8.38 -6.85 10.66
C ASP A 52 7.01 -6.75 11.37
N PRO A 53 6.04 -7.63 11.05
CA PRO A 53 4.70 -7.62 11.63
C PRO A 53 4.68 -7.80 13.14
N GLU A 54 5.66 -8.52 13.70
CA GLU A 54 5.82 -8.70 15.14
C GLU A 54 6.50 -7.50 15.82
N GLY A 55 6.83 -6.46 15.05
CA GLY A 55 7.47 -5.24 15.54
C GLY A 55 8.98 -5.38 15.77
N ARG A 56 9.60 -6.45 15.26
CA ARG A 56 11.05 -6.68 15.38
C ARG A 56 11.78 -5.88 14.30
N LEU A 57 12.93 -5.32 14.65
CA LEU A 57 13.78 -4.62 13.69
C LEU A 57 14.48 -5.63 12.77
N VAL A 58 14.14 -5.59 11.48
CA VAL A 58 14.71 -6.50 10.46
C VAL A 58 15.67 -5.81 9.51
N TRP A 59 15.62 -4.48 9.44
CA TRP A 59 16.60 -3.70 8.70
C TRP A 59 16.68 -2.26 9.21
N HIS A 60 17.85 -1.64 9.12
CA HIS A 60 18.02 -0.20 9.30
C HIS A 60 19.18 0.31 8.43
N GLY A 61 19.14 1.58 8.05
CA GLY A 61 20.18 2.18 7.23
C GLY A 61 19.77 3.46 6.54
N HIS A 62 20.59 3.88 5.58
CA HIS A 62 20.23 5.01 4.72
C HIS A 62 19.03 4.64 3.83
N PRO A 63 18.00 5.51 3.67
CA PRO A 63 16.79 5.21 2.90
C PRO A 63 17.08 4.70 1.48
N ASN A 64 18.05 5.28 0.78
CA ASN A 64 18.42 4.88 -0.59
C ASN A 64 19.03 3.46 -0.68
N SER A 65 19.41 2.85 0.44
CA SER A 65 19.92 1.48 0.49
C SER A 65 18.82 0.45 0.79
N LEU A 66 17.58 0.89 1.02
CA LEU A 66 16.43 0.00 1.15
C LEU A 66 16.13 -0.61 -0.22
N THR A 67 15.92 -1.93 -0.26
CA THR A 67 15.68 -2.67 -1.51
C THR A 67 14.42 -3.51 -1.38
N ASN A 68 13.86 -3.94 -2.52
CA ASN A 68 12.74 -4.88 -2.54
C ASN A 68 13.05 -6.20 -1.82
N LYS A 69 14.33 -6.61 -1.73
CA LYS A 69 14.73 -7.80 -0.97
C LYS A 69 14.51 -7.59 0.54
N HIS A 70 14.88 -6.42 1.07
CA HIS A 70 14.64 -6.08 2.47
C HIS A 70 13.14 -6.06 2.78
N LEU A 71 12.36 -5.42 1.90
CA LEU A 71 10.90 -5.37 2.04
C LEU A 71 10.27 -6.76 2.03
N LYS A 72 10.59 -7.60 1.04
CA LYS A 72 10.07 -8.98 0.96
C LYS A 72 10.45 -9.81 2.18
N SER A 73 11.68 -9.68 2.68
CA SER A 73 12.12 -10.37 3.89
C SER A 73 11.36 -9.91 5.14
N ALA A 74 11.06 -8.61 5.24
CA ALA A 74 10.32 -8.05 6.37
C ALA A 74 8.83 -8.39 6.34
N MET A 75 8.29 -8.75 5.18
CA MET A 75 6.89 -9.12 5.01
C MET A 75 6.62 -10.62 5.23
N VAL A 76 7.64 -11.43 5.50
CA VAL A 76 7.44 -12.85 5.83
C VAL A 76 6.65 -12.94 7.14
N GLY A 77 5.50 -13.62 7.12
CA GLY A 77 4.60 -13.71 8.27
C GLY A 77 3.64 -12.52 8.39
N ALA A 78 3.70 -11.53 7.49
CA ALA A 78 2.75 -10.43 7.47
C ALA A 78 1.38 -10.96 7.07
N ASP A 79 0.49 -11.01 8.04
CA ASP A 79 -0.93 -11.25 7.81
C ASP A 79 -1.68 -9.98 7.44
N ARG A 80 -1.04 -8.81 7.56
CA ARG A 80 -1.65 -7.51 7.32
C ARG A 80 -0.79 -6.52 6.51
N ALA A 81 -1.37 -5.91 5.49
CA ALA A 81 -0.82 -4.73 4.80
C ALA A 81 -1.33 -3.42 5.42
N GLY A 82 -1.12 -3.25 6.74
CA GLY A 82 -1.57 -2.08 7.49
C GLY A 82 -2.86 -2.32 8.30
N PRO A 83 -3.40 -1.29 8.98
CA PRO A 83 -4.50 -1.44 9.93
C PRO A 83 -5.81 -1.95 9.29
N ASN A 84 -5.93 -1.85 7.96
CA ASN A 84 -7.15 -2.18 7.23
C ASN A 84 -6.88 -3.11 6.04
N THR A 85 -5.82 -3.93 6.04
CA THR A 85 -5.62 -4.89 4.95
C THR A 85 -5.10 -6.20 5.48
N VAL A 86 -5.81 -7.29 5.23
CA VAL A 86 -5.41 -8.66 5.61
C VAL A 86 -4.93 -9.33 4.33
N LEU A 87 -3.65 -9.71 4.24
CA LEU A 87 -3.08 -10.36 3.04
C LEU A 87 -3.20 -11.90 3.10
N SER A 88 -3.35 -12.47 4.30
CA SER A 88 -3.54 -13.91 4.49
C SER A 88 -4.66 -14.17 5.48
N TRP A 89 -5.45 -15.21 5.22
CA TRP A 89 -6.54 -15.59 6.13
C TRP A 89 -6.03 -16.62 7.14
N ARG A 90 -6.23 -16.33 8.42
CA ARG A 90 -5.85 -17.22 9.53
C ARG A 90 -7.06 -17.43 10.42
N GLY A 91 -7.58 -18.65 10.43
CA GLY A 91 -8.65 -19.07 11.31
C GLY A 91 -8.57 -20.58 11.53
N GLU A 92 -9.18 -21.02 12.62
CA GLU A 92 -9.34 -22.44 12.92
C GLU A 92 -10.77 -22.82 12.57
N ILE A 93 -10.94 -23.81 11.70
CA ILE A 93 -12.25 -24.35 11.32
C ILE A 93 -12.17 -25.86 11.50
N ASP A 94 -12.98 -26.38 12.41
CA ASP A 94 -13.06 -27.80 12.68
C ASP A 94 -13.47 -28.56 11.40
N GLY A 95 -12.72 -29.62 11.08
CA GLY A 95 -12.96 -30.43 9.89
C GLY A 95 -12.57 -29.76 8.56
N ALA A 96 -11.97 -28.57 8.58
CA ALA A 96 -11.44 -27.95 7.36
C ALA A 96 -10.20 -28.69 6.84
N PRO A 97 -9.98 -28.73 5.52
CA PRO A 97 -8.83 -29.40 4.94
C PRO A 97 -7.52 -28.71 5.41
N PRO A 98 -6.57 -29.42 6.06
CA PRO A 98 -5.37 -28.79 6.60
C PRO A 98 -4.53 -28.06 5.53
N LYS A 99 -4.49 -28.61 4.31
CA LYS A 99 -3.81 -27.98 3.17
C LYS A 99 -4.50 -26.70 2.68
N ALA A 100 -5.82 -26.61 2.83
CA ALA A 100 -6.54 -25.38 2.51
C ALA A 100 -6.25 -24.30 3.56
N LEU A 101 -6.21 -24.67 4.85
CA LEU A 101 -5.82 -23.75 5.93
C LEU A 101 -4.37 -23.25 5.77
N GLU A 102 -3.44 -24.14 5.41
CA GLU A 102 -2.04 -23.77 5.16
C GLU A 102 -1.90 -22.80 3.98
N ALA A 103 -2.59 -23.08 2.87
CA ALA A 103 -2.60 -22.21 1.69
C ALA A 103 -3.26 -20.84 1.98
N ALA A 104 -4.37 -20.82 2.71
CA ALA A 104 -5.01 -19.58 3.13
C ALA A 104 -4.09 -18.72 4.04
N ALA A 105 -3.38 -19.38 4.96
CA ALA A 105 -2.45 -18.73 5.88
C ALA A 105 -1.17 -18.24 5.21
N SER A 106 -0.79 -18.79 4.05
CA SER A 106 0.31 -18.28 3.23
C SER A 106 -0.14 -17.21 2.23
N GLY A 107 -1.45 -16.97 2.10
CA GLY A 107 -2.02 -16.04 1.14
C GLY A 107 -2.12 -16.60 -0.28
N ASP A 108 -2.07 -17.92 -0.47
CA ASP A 108 -2.34 -18.60 -1.75
C ASP A 108 -3.82 -19.02 -1.80
N LEU A 109 -4.69 -18.06 -2.11
CA LEU A 109 -6.14 -18.24 -2.14
C LEU A 109 -6.54 -19.21 -3.25
N ALA A 110 -5.84 -19.20 -4.38
CA ALA A 110 -6.11 -20.10 -5.49
C ALA A 110 -5.90 -21.57 -5.10
N GLU A 111 -4.79 -21.88 -4.45
CA GLU A 111 -4.52 -23.23 -3.96
C GLU A 111 -5.44 -23.59 -2.78
N ALA A 112 -5.82 -22.62 -1.94
CA ALA A 112 -6.79 -22.83 -0.87
C ALA A 112 -8.17 -23.27 -1.39
N PHE A 113 -8.76 -22.52 -2.35
CA PHE A 113 -10.03 -22.89 -2.99
C PHE A 113 -9.95 -24.25 -3.70
N LYS A 114 -8.82 -24.56 -4.35
CA LYS A 114 -8.61 -25.89 -4.96
C LYS A 114 -8.57 -27.03 -3.94
N TRP A 115 -8.03 -26.83 -2.73
CA TRP A 115 -8.07 -27.84 -1.69
C TRP A 115 -9.45 -27.98 -1.05
N ILE A 116 -10.22 -26.89 -0.97
CA ILE A 116 -11.63 -26.90 -0.57
C ILE A 116 -12.46 -27.72 -1.58
N GLU A 117 -12.33 -27.45 -2.88
CA GLU A 117 -13.03 -28.21 -3.94
C GLU A 117 -12.73 -29.71 -3.88
N LYS A 118 -11.47 -30.09 -3.60
CA LYS A 118 -11.09 -31.51 -3.45
C LYS A 118 -11.70 -32.19 -2.23
N ALA A 119 -12.03 -31.41 -1.20
CA ALA A 119 -12.69 -31.87 0.01
C ALA A 119 -14.21 -31.62 -0.02
N ALA A 120 -14.77 -31.38 -1.21
CA ALA A 120 -16.18 -31.04 -1.40
C ALA A 120 -17.10 -31.97 -0.59
N GLY A 121 -18.00 -31.34 0.16
CA GLY A 121 -19.01 -32.04 0.97
C GLY A 121 -18.65 -32.22 2.46
N SER A 122 -17.45 -31.86 2.92
CA SER A 122 -17.21 -31.74 4.37
C SER A 122 -17.72 -30.41 4.92
N GLU A 123 -18.33 -30.42 6.10
CA GLU A 123 -18.82 -29.20 6.77
C GLU A 123 -17.71 -28.16 6.94
N GLY A 124 -16.50 -28.61 7.30
CA GLY A 124 -15.35 -27.72 7.43
C GLY A 124 -14.84 -27.13 6.12
N ALA A 125 -14.99 -27.82 4.98
CA ALA A 125 -14.66 -27.26 3.67
C ALA A 125 -15.65 -26.15 3.29
N VAL A 126 -16.95 -26.36 3.53
CA VAL A 126 -18.00 -25.36 3.28
C VAL A 126 -17.79 -24.13 4.15
N ALA A 127 -17.57 -24.31 5.46
CA ALA A 127 -17.32 -23.21 6.39
C ALA A 127 -16.06 -22.41 6.02
N LEU A 128 -15.00 -23.09 5.55
CA LEU A 128 -13.79 -22.41 5.09
C LEU A 128 -14.03 -21.64 3.79
N GLU A 129 -14.79 -22.19 2.85
CA GLU A 129 -15.15 -21.51 1.60
C GLU A 129 -15.91 -20.20 1.85
N GLU A 130 -16.88 -20.20 2.76
CA GLU A 130 -17.62 -19.01 3.18
C GLU A 130 -16.68 -17.96 3.78
N CYS A 131 -15.76 -18.40 4.65
CA CYS A 131 -14.78 -17.52 5.29
C CYS A 131 -13.81 -16.89 4.28
N LEU A 132 -13.27 -17.68 3.33
CA LEU A 132 -12.38 -17.17 2.30
C LEU A 132 -13.11 -16.27 1.30
N THR A 133 -14.37 -16.56 0.99
CA THR A 133 -15.20 -15.70 0.14
C THR A 133 -15.43 -14.35 0.81
N ALA A 134 -15.78 -14.33 2.10
CA ALA A 134 -15.93 -13.10 2.87
C ALA A 134 -14.60 -12.32 2.96
N HIS A 135 -13.48 -13.03 3.10
CA HIS A 135 -12.15 -12.43 3.11
C HIS A 135 -11.80 -11.75 1.78
N VAL A 136 -12.04 -12.41 0.65
CA VAL A 136 -11.87 -11.81 -0.69
C VAL A 136 -12.75 -10.58 -0.86
N ALA A 137 -14.00 -10.62 -0.40
CA ALA A 137 -14.88 -9.45 -0.43
C ALA A 137 -14.36 -8.28 0.41
N ASP A 138 -13.75 -8.55 1.57
CA ASP A 138 -13.13 -7.53 2.41
C ASP A 138 -11.89 -6.92 1.74
N LEU A 139 -11.05 -7.74 1.12
CA LEU A 139 -9.93 -7.29 0.29
C LEU A 139 -10.40 -6.33 -0.81
N CYS A 140 -11.44 -6.69 -1.56
CA CYS A 140 -12.01 -5.82 -2.59
C CYS A 140 -12.50 -4.48 -2.01
N LYS A 141 -13.21 -4.49 -0.89
CA LYS A 141 -13.67 -3.25 -0.22
C LYS A 141 -12.53 -2.33 0.16
N GLN A 142 -11.44 -2.88 0.68
CA GLN A 142 -10.28 -2.10 1.07
C GLN A 142 -9.59 -1.49 -0.14
N ILE A 143 -9.50 -2.26 -1.23
CA ILE A 143 -8.98 -1.74 -2.49
C ILE A 143 -9.89 -0.62 -3.03
N ASP A 144 -11.21 -0.79 -3.01
CA ASP A 144 -12.15 0.27 -3.41
C ASP A 144 -12.01 1.54 -2.57
N VAL A 145 -11.73 1.42 -1.26
CA VAL A 145 -11.41 2.59 -0.41
C VAL A 145 -10.15 3.30 -0.90
N ALA A 146 -9.11 2.57 -1.31
CA ALA A 146 -7.90 3.15 -1.88
C ALA A 146 -8.16 3.81 -3.25
N VAL A 147 -9.00 3.20 -4.09
CA VAL A 147 -9.47 3.78 -5.37
C VAL A 147 -10.19 5.11 -5.13
N VAL A 148 -11.12 5.17 -4.16
CA VAL A 148 -11.85 6.41 -3.79
C VAL A 148 -10.90 7.50 -3.28
N ARG A 149 -9.79 7.12 -2.65
CA ARG A 149 -8.74 8.05 -2.18
C ARG A 149 -7.79 8.50 -3.30
N GLY A 150 -7.92 7.95 -4.50
CA GLY A 150 -7.03 8.24 -5.62
C GLY A 150 -5.69 7.53 -5.55
N GLU A 151 -5.56 6.46 -4.76
CA GLU A 151 -4.33 5.69 -4.57
C GLU A 151 -4.13 4.63 -5.69
N PHE A 152 -4.37 5.03 -6.94
CA PHE A 152 -4.47 4.13 -8.10
C PHE A 152 -3.22 3.30 -8.37
N GLY A 153 -2.03 3.87 -8.12
CA GLY A 153 -0.75 3.18 -8.32
C GLY A 153 -0.56 1.94 -7.43
N GLN A 154 -1.32 1.83 -6.32
CA GLN A 154 -1.33 0.64 -5.46
C GLN A 154 -2.59 -0.21 -5.67
N SER A 155 -3.74 0.43 -5.88
CA SER A 155 -5.04 -0.25 -5.93
C SER A 155 -5.25 -1.05 -7.22
N LEU A 156 -4.87 -0.54 -8.39
CA LEU A 156 -5.03 -1.24 -9.66
C LEU A 156 -4.15 -2.50 -9.75
N PRO A 157 -2.83 -2.44 -9.46
CA PRO A 157 -2.01 -3.66 -9.43
C PRO A 157 -2.49 -4.69 -8.40
N ALA A 158 -3.07 -4.26 -7.28
CA ALA A 158 -3.64 -5.16 -6.28
C ALA A 158 -4.88 -5.90 -6.82
N LEU A 159 -5.83 -5.20 -7.45
CA LEU A 159 -6.98 -5.83 -8.12
C LEU A 159 -6.53 -6.79 -9.22
N GLU A 160 -5.59 -6.37 -10.07
CA GLU A 160 -5.10 -7.21 -11.17
C GLU A 160 -4.44 -8.49 -10.63
N SER A 161 -3.64 -8.37 -9.58
CA SER A 161 -2.96 -9.51 -8.95
C SER A 161 -3.97 -10.48 -8.33
N LEU A 162 -4.96 -9.97 -7.60
CA LEU A 162 -6.01 -10.78 -6.98
C LEU A 162 -6.88 -11.48 -8.04
N ALA A 163 -7.24 -10.79 -9.12
CA ALA A 163 -7.95 -11.37 -10.26
C ALA A 163 -7.14 -12.49 -10.94
N LYS A 164 -5.82 -12.29 -11.13
CA LYS A 164 -4.93 -13.30 -11.72
C LYS A 164 -4.78 -14.53 -10.83
N GLU A 165 -4.69 -14.33 -9.52
CA GLU A 165 -4.65 -15.41 -8.54
C GLU A 165 -5.93 -16.25 -8.63
N LEU A 166 -7.10 -15.60 -8.61
CA LEU A 166 -8.40 -16.26 -8.63
C LEU A 166 -8.96 -16.54 -10.03
N LYS A 167 -8.14 -16.51 -11.10
CA LYS A 167 -8.62 -16.60 -12.50
C LYS A 167 -9.42 -17.86 -12.86
N ARG A 168 -9.32 -18.91 -12.05
CA ARG A 168 -10.05 -20.19 -12.23
C ARG A 168 -11.24 -20.32 -11.29
N HIS A 169 -11.54 -19.28 -10.52
CA HIS A 169 -12.61 -19.23 -9.54
C HIS A 169 -13.64 -18.16 -9.96
N PRO A 170 -14.95 -18.32 -9.71
CA PRO A 170 -15.97 -17.34 -10.08
C PRO A 170 -15.71 -15.92 -9.56
N LEU A 171 -15.10 -15.80 -8.37
CA LEU A 171 -14.72 -14.51 -7.80
C LEU A 171 -13.69 -13.77 -8.66
N GLY A 172 -12.80 -14.48 -9.37
CA GLY A 172 -11.75 -13.86 -10.17
C GLY A 172 -12.30 -13.02 -11.34
N GLU A 173 -13.37 -13.49 -12.00
CA GLU A 173 -13.98 -12.75 -13.11
C GLU A 173 -14.66 -11.47 -12.62
N ALA A 174 -15.35 -11.51 -11.47
CA ALA A 174 -15.96 -10.32 -10.89
C ALA A 174 -14.91 -9.25 -10.51
N ILE A 175 -13.77 -9.68 -9.97
CA ILE A 175 -12.66 -8.78 -9.61
C ILE A 175 -11.99 -8.24 -10.87
N LEU A 176 -11.84 -9.06 -11.91
CA LEU A 176 -11.30 -8.62 -13.20
C LEU A 176 -12.21 -7.59 -13.88
N GLU A 177 -13.52 -7.80 -13.81
CA GLU A 177 -14.47 -6.82 -14.36
C GLU A 177 -14.40 -5.51 -13.59
N ARG A 178 -14.33 -5.57 -12.24
CA ARG A 178 -14.12 -4.38 -11.41
C ARG A 178 -12.81 -3.65 -11.77
N HIS A 179 -11.73 -4.39 -12.01
CA HIS A 179 -10.47 -3.81 -12.49
C HIS A 179 -10.67 -3.09 -13.83
N ARG A 180 -11.34 -3.72 -14.81
CA ARG A 180 -11.63 -3.13 -16.12
C ARG A 180 -12.54 -1.89 -16.03
N GLU A 181 -13.52 -1.88 -15.15
CA GLU A 181 -14.37 -0.71 -14.92
C GLU A 181 -13.53 0.50 -14.50
N ILE A 182 -12.62 0.29 -13.54
CA ILE A 182 -11.75 1.36 -13.04
C ILE A 182 -10.73 1.77 -14.11
N GLU A 183 -10.18 0.80 -14.83
CA GLU A 183 -9.19 1.04 -15.88
C GLU A 183 -9.80 1.77 -17.10
N ASN A 184 -11.06 1.51 -17.45
CA ASN A 184 -11.70 2.16 -18.59
C ASN A 184 -12.39 3.48 -18.24
N ASP A 185 -12.43 3.88 -16.96
CA ASP A 185 -13.01 5.17 -16.56
C ASP A 185 -12.05 6.31 -16.93
N GLU A 186 -12.48 7.17 -17.87
CA GLU A 186 -11.68 8.31 -18.37
C GLU A 186 -11.30 9.30 -17.25
N THR A 187 -12.14 9.46 -16.22
CA THR A 187 -11.86 10.34 -15.08
C THR A 187 -10.73 9.76 -14.23
N ILE A 188 -10.78 8.45 -13.98
CA ILE A 188 -9.75 7.73 -13.24
C ILE A 188 -8.44 7.70 -14.03
N GLN A 189 -8.48 7.44 -15.33
CA GLN A 189 -7.29 7.49 -16.17
C GLN A 189 -6.64 8.87 -16.15
N ASN A 190 -7.44 9.94 -16.20
CA ASN A 190 -6.94 11.29 -16.08
C ASN A 190 -6.31 11.58 -14.70
N GLU A 191 -6.83 11.00 -13.61
CA GLU A 191 -6.20 11.07 -12.28
C GLU A 191 -4.88 10.27 -12.21
N ILE A 192 -4.82 9.08 -12.81
CA ILE A 192 -3.60 8.25 -12.90
C ILE A 192 -2.50 8.99 -13.65
N GLU A 193 -2.80 9.49 -14.85
CA GLU A 193 -1.86 10.27 -15.64
C GLU A 193 -1.37 11.51 -14.89
N ALA A 194 -2.26 12.17 -14.16
CA ALA A 194 -1.90 13.32 -13.35
C ALA A 194 -1.00 12.96 -12.17
N ALA A 195 -1.25 11.84 -11.50
CA ALA A 195 -0.42 11.32 -10.42
C ALA A 195 0.98 10.97 -10.91
N GLU A 196 1.12 10.25 -12.03
CA GLU A 196 2.43 9.96 -12.62
C GLU A 196 3.20 11.22 -13.04
N ALA A 197 2.48 12.20 -13.61
CA ALA A 197 3.07 13.47 -14.00
C ALA A 197 3.56 14.26 -12.77
N LEU A 198 2.81 14.20 -11.66
CA LEU A 198 3.22 14.78 -10.39
C LEU A 198 4.43 14.05 -9.81
N ASP A 199 4.48 12.72 -9.81
CA ASP A 199 5.63 11.96 -9.30
C ASP A 199 6.93 12.33 -10.04
N LYS A 200 6.88 12.41 -11.37
CA LYS A 200 8.01 12.90 -12.19
C LYS A 200 8.40 14.35 -11.82
N ALA A 201 7.44 15.20 -11.51
CA ALA A 201 7.71 16.56 -11.05
C ALA A 201 8.32 16.60 -9.64
N LEU A 202 7.87 15.71 -8.73
CA LEU A 202 8.39 15.56 -7.38
C LEU A 202 9.82 14.99 -7.37
N GLU A 203 10.16 14.10 -8.30
CA GLU A 203 11.56 13.67 -8.50
C GLU A 203 12.46 14.86 -8.88
N LEU A 204 11.99 15.75 -9.76
CA LEU A 204 12.74 16.97 -10.10
C LEU A 204 12.86 17.92 -8.91
N VAL A 205 11.82 18.01 -8.08
CA VAL A 205 11.86 18.76 -6.82
C VAL A 205 12.94 18.18 -5.90
N ALA A 206 12.96 16.86 -5.70
CA ALA A 206 13.92 16.20 -4.83
C ALA A 206 15.36 16.40 -5.33
N ASN A 207 15.58 16.34 -6.65
CA ASN A 207 16.91 16.41 -7.24
C ASN A 207 17.42 17.83 -7.49
N ARG A 208 16.53 18.80 -7.75
CA ARG A 208 16.88 20.15 -8.23
C ARG A 208 16.19 21.30 -7.49
N GLY A 209 15.31 21.00 -6.55
CA GLY A 209 14.53 21.96 -5.77
C GLY A 209 13.32 22.52 -6.52
N ILE A 210 12.35 23.03 -5.74
CA ILE A 210 11.06 23.57 -6.23
C ILE A 210 11.26 24.63 -7.32
N LYS A 211 12.22 25.55 -7.17
CA LYS A 211 12.45 26.63 -8.14
C LYS A 211 12.70 26.12 -9.56
N LYS A 212 13.42 24.99 -9.68
CA LYS A 212 13.73 24.38 -10.99
C LYS A 212 12.60 23.47 -11.48
N ALA A 213 11.86 22.86 -10.56
CA ALA A 213 10.72 22.00 -10.88
C ALA A 213 9.40 22.76 -11.13
N LYS A 214 9.33 24.07 -10.85
CA LYS A 214 8.11 24.89 -10.94
C LYS A 214 7.39 24.75 -12.29
N LYS A 215 8.13 24.74 -13.41
CA LYS A 215 7.52 24.57 -14.75
C LYS A 215 6.85 23.21 -14.91
N SER A 216 7.45 22.15 -14.37
CA SER A 216 6.86 20.80 -14.41
C SER A 216 5.59 20.73 -13.56
N LEU A 217 5.61 21.31 -12.35
CA LEU A 217 4.42 21.40 -11.49
C LEU A 217 3.30 22.21 -12.14
N GLN A 218 3.61 23.35 -12.77
CA GLN A 218 2.63 24.15 -13.53
C GLN A 218 2.05 23.39 -14.73
N SER A 219 2.84 22.52 -15.37
CA SER A 219 2.36 21.65 -16.44
C SER A 219 1.31 20.65 -15.92
N VAL A 220 1.53 20.07 -14.74
CA VAL A 220 0.54 19.19 -14.09
C VAL A 220 -0.76 19.95 -13.85
N VAL A 221 -0.68 21.16 -13.28
CA VAL A 221 -1.87 22.00 -13.01
C VAL A 221 -2.63 22.34 -14.30
N LYS A 222 -1.91 22.69 -15.37
CA LYS A 222 -2.52 23.09 -16.65
C LYS A 222 -3.18 21.91 -17.37
N ARG A 223 -2.52 20.75 -17.38
CA ARG A 223 -2.99 19.56 -18.10
C ARG A 223 -4.12 18.85 -17.37
N PHE A 224 -4.08 18.86 -16.04
CA PHE A 224 -4.98 18.06 -15.21
C PHE A 224 -5.72 18.92 -14.17
N PRO A 225 -6.39 20.02 -14.55
CA PRO A 225 -6.81 21.07 -13.61
C PRO A 225 -7.79 20.61 -12.52
N SER A 226 -8.56 19.54 -12.76
CA SER A 226 -9.54 19.00 -11.81
C SER A 226 -9.00 17.91 -10.87
N THR A 227 -7.75 17.46 -11.06
CA THR A 227 -7.24 16.27 -10.36
C THR A 227 -6.66 16.57 -8.98
N HIS A 228 -6.57 15.54 -8.15
CA HIS A 228 -5.89 15.62 -6.85
C HIS A 228 -4.42 16.00 -7.00
N ALA A 229 -3.77 15.44 -8.02
CA ALA A 229 -2.38 15.76 -8.35
C ALA A 229 -2.20 17.25 -8.69
N ALA A 230 -3.10 17.87 -9.45
CA ALA A 230 -3.05 19.31 -9.72
C ALA A 230 -3.34 20.17 -8.50
N LYS A 231 -4.24 19.74 -7.61
CA LYS A 231 -4.48 20.41 -6.33
C LYS A 231 -3.23 20.41 -5.46
N ARG A 232 -2.51 19.28 -5.40
CA ARG A 232 -1.24 19.15 -4.67
C ARG A 232 -0.14 19.98 -5.33
N ALA A 233 -0.03 19.96 -6.66
CA ALA A 233 0.93 20.76 -7.41
C ALA A 233 0.74 22.28 -7.16
N ARG A 234 -0.51 22.76 -7.12
CA ARG A 234 -0.88 24.15 -6.79
C ARG A 234 -0.36 24.58 -5.40
N LYS A 235 -0.65 23.77 -4.37
CA LYS A 235 -0.11 23.99 -3.02
C LYS A 235 1.41 24.12 -3.00
N LEU A 236 2.12 23.29 -3.76
CA LEU A 236 3.60 23.29 -3.80
C LEU A 236 4.21 24.53 -4.45
N ILE A 237 3.51 25.12 -5.43
CA ILE A 237 3.98 26.33 -6.14
C ILE A 237 3.43 27.63 -5.56
N GLY A 238 2.52 27.54 -4.58
CA GLY A 238 1.91 28.68 -3.89
C GLY A 238 0.78 29.36 -4.68
N GLU A 239 0.06 28.60 -5.51
CA GLU A 239 -1.15 29.01 -6.23
C GLU A 239 -2.40 28.42 -5.56
#